data_AF-A0A2T0WJV8-F1
#
_entry.id   AF-A0A2T0WJV8-F1
#
_cell.length_a   1.000
_cell.length_b   1.000
_cell.length_c   1.000
_cell.angle_alpha   90.00
_cell.angle_beta   90.00
_cell.angle_gamma   90.00
#
_symmetry.space_group_name_H-M   'P 1'
#
loop_
_entity.id
_entity.type
_entity.pdbx_description
1 polymer ?
#
loop_
_entity_poly.entity_id
_entity_poly.type
_entity_poly.pdbx_seq_one_letter_code
_entity_poly.pdbx_strand_id
1 'polypeptide(L)'
;MSGVAKYLSAVALSAAAFLSPALAAEETEALGDADNGAVIFRKCQSCHAVGPDAKNKVGPQLNEVFGRKAGAIEGFRYSDGLIREGNNGLVWDYEHLDAYLNNPKALVSDTRMNFRGLKDEQERHDVLAYLRQFSASPRDIPEAQPTAIPKEIELSDEILAIVGDPEYGEYLSSECTTCHQRDGGDEGIPSITQWATEDFVTAMHAYKEKIRPHPVMQMMAGRLTDEEIAALAAYFAALED
;
A
#
# COMPACT_ATOMS: atom_id res chain seq x y z
N MET A 1 -83.08 -9.18 12.88
CA MET A 1 -82.67 -8.39 11.69
C MET A 1 -81.33 -7.75 12.02
N SER A 2 -80.25 -8.52 11.84
CA SER A 2 -79.19 -8.30 10.84
C SER A 2 -78.31 -7.07 11.15
N GLY A 3 -77.08 -7.32 11.61
CA GLY A 3 -76.04 -6.31 11.85
C GLY A 3 -74.67 -6.95 11.61
N VAL A 4 -74.06 -6.59 10.49
CA VAL A 4 -72.93 -7.23 9.81
C VAL A 4 -71.62 -7.13 10.60
N ALA A 5 -70.94 -8.26 10.79
CA ALA A 5 -69.59 -8.32 11.35
C ALA A 5 -68.56 -7.75 10.34
N LYS A 6 -67.83 -6.71 10.74
CA LYS A 6 -66.78 -6.07 9.94
C LYS A 6 -65.49 -6.89 10.04
N TYR A 7 -65.01 -7.36 8.90
CA TYR A 7 -63.67 -7.89 8.69
C TYR A 7 -62.65 -6.77 8.87
N LEU A 8 -61.72 -6.92 9.81
CA LEU A 8 -60.49 -6.12 9.88
C LEU A 8 -59.36 -6.95 9.25
N SER A 9 -58.93 -6.52 8.07
CA SER A 9 -57.73 -7.03 7.40
C SER A 9 -56.50 -6.65 8.20
N ALA A 10 -55.69 -7.64 8.57
CA ALA A 10 -54.36 -7.44 9.11
C ALA A 10 -53.41 -7.09 7.96
N VAL A 11 -52.98 -5.83 7.89
CA VAL A 11 -51.87 -5.41 7.02
C VAL A 11 -50.57 -5.70 7.76
N ALA A 12 -49.90 -6.78 7.36
CA ALA A 12 -48.55 -7.09 7.83
C ALA A 12 -47.56 -6.11 7.19
N LEU A 13 -47.01 -5.20 7.98
CA LEU A 13 -45.93 -4.32 7.58
C LEU A 13 -44.61 -5.12 7.62
N SER A 14 -44.13 -5.59 6.47
CA SER A 14 -42.80 -6.16 6.34
C SER A 14 -41.76 -5.04 6.41
N ALA A 15 -41.01 -4.97 7.52
CA ALA A 15 -39.84 -4.12 7.64
C ALA A 15 -38.70 -4.74 6.82
N ALA A 16 -38.37 -4.14 5.68
CA ALA A 16 -37.16 -4.46 4.93
C ALA A 16 -35.95 -3.90 5.68
N ALA A 17 -35.14 -4.79 6.26
CA ALA A 17 -33.85 -4.43 6.83
C ALA A 17 -32.91 -4.03 5.69
N PHE A 18 -32.60 -2.74 5.59
CA PHE A 18 -31.51 -2.25 4.76
C PHE A 18 -30.19 -2.75 5.37
N LEU A 19 -29.63 -3.82 4.81
CA LEU A 19 -28.22 -4.13 5.00
C LEU A 19 -27.42 -3.06 4.25
N SER A 20 -26.89 -2.09 5.00
CA SER A 20 -25.80 -1.25 4.50
C SER A 20 -24.60 -2.15 4.19
N PRO A 21 -23.98 -2.06 3.00
CA PRO A 21 -22.70 -2.69 2.79
C PRO A 21 -21.70 -1.99 3.72
N ALA A 22 -21.16 -2.73 4.68
CA ALA A 22 -19.95 -2.30 5.37
C ALA A 22 -18.89 -2.09 4.29
N LEU A 23 -18.37 -0.86 4.17
CA LEU A 23 -17.11 -0.66 3.46
C LEU A 23 -16.10 -1.59 4.14
N ALA A 24 -15.69 -2.65 3.46
CA ALA A 24 -14.50 -3.39 3.83
C ALA A 24 -13.38 -2.35 3.88
N ALA A 25 -12.86 -2.11 5.07
CA ALA A 25 -11.61 -1.37 5.20
C ALA A 25 -10.58 -2.14 4.38
N GLU A 26 -9.90 -1.40 3.50
CA GLU A 26 -8.78 -1.86 2.70
C GLU A 26 -7.65 -2.20 3.68
N GLU A 27 -7.70 -3.39 4.30
CA GLU A 27 -6.71 -3.88 5.24
C GLU A 27 -5.49 -4.34 4.44
N THR A 28 -4.64 -3.38 4.07
CA THR A 28 -3.23 -3.66 3.83
C THR A 28 -2.63 -4.12 5.15
N GLU A 29 -1.97 -5.29 5.20
CA GLU A 29 -1.29 -5.71 6.42
C GLU A 29 -0.23 -4.68 6.79
N ALA A 30 -0.46 -3.96 7.89
CA ALA A 30 0.50 -3.03 8.44
C ALA A 30 1.74 -3.84 8.86
N LEU A 31 2.93 -3.38 8.47
CA LEU A 31 4.19 -4.04 8.85
C LEU A 31 4.40 -4.15 10.37
N GLY A 32 3.66 -3.36 11.17
CA GLY A 32 3.69 -3.42 12.63
C GLY A 32 2.43 -2.84 13.29
N ASP A 33 2.29 -3.12 14.58
CA ASP A 33 1.22 -2.65 15.46
C ASP A 33 1.62 -1.30 16.08
N ALA A 34 0.91 -0.23 15.69
CA ALA A 34 1.19 1.12 16.17
C ALA A 34 0.85 1.32 17.66
N ASP A 35 -0.12 0.57 18.22
CA ASP A 35 -0.47 0.64 19.63
C ASP A 35 0.63 0.00 20.48
N ASN A 36 1.17 -1.15 20.06
CA ASN A 36 2.36 -1.73 20.69
C ASN A 36 3.60 -0.84 20.48
N GLY A 37 3.73 -0.25 19.30
CA GLY A 37 4.76 0.73 18.96
C GLY A 37 4.80 1.91 19.92
N ALA A 38 3.63 2.43 20.31
CA ALA A 38 3.52 3.50 21.30
C ALA A 38 4.08 3.09 22.68
N VAL A 39 3.93 1.82 23.06
CA VAL A 39 4.51 1.26 24.30
C VAL A 39 6.02 1.16 24.20
N ILE A 40 6.55 0.65 23.09
CA ILE A 40 8.00 0.50 22.87
C ILE A 40 8.66 1.88 22.75
N PHE A 41 7.99 2.87 22.13
CA PHE A 41 8.48 4.23 21.99
C PHE A 41 8.78 4.91 23.34
N ARG A 42 8.25 4.42 24.47
CA ARG A 42 8.64 4.85 25.82
C ARG A 42 10.16 4.76 26.05
N LYS A 43 10.86 3.83 25.38
CA LYS A 43 12.34 3.73 25.38
C LYS A 43 13.03 4.95 24.74
N CYS A 44 12.33 5.68 23.87
CA CYS A 44 12.81 6.83 23.10
C CYS A 44 12.36 8.19 23.69
N GLN A 45 11.25 8.22 24.44
CA GLN A 45 10.58 9.46 24.92
C GLN A 45 11.43 10.36 25.82
N SER A 46 12.45 9.80 26.48
CA SER A 46 13.40 10.60 27.28
C SER A 46 14.26 11.51 26.40
N CYS A 47 14.56 11.07 25.18
CA CYS A 47 15.42 11.78 24.24
C CYS A 47 14.66 12.45 23.11
N HIS A 48 13.51 11.90 22.71
CA HIS A 48 12.74 12.35 21.56
C HIS A 48 11.32 12.79 21.94
N ALA A 49 10.67 13.49 21.03
CA ALA A 49 9.28 13.92 21.15
C ALA A 49 8.57 13.73 19.80
N VAL A 50 7.28 13.41 19.89
CA VAL A 50 6.34 13.34 18.77
C VAL A 50 5.03 14.05 19.16
N GLY A 51 4.23 14.44 18.17
CA GLY A 51 2.96 15.13 18.36
C GLY A 51 3.02 16.65 18.15
N PRO A 52 1.88 17.35 18.28
CA PRO A 52 1.73 18.76 17.86
C PRO A 52 2.70 19.72 18.56
N ASP A 53 3.09 19.42 19.80
CA ASP A 53 3.99 20.25 20.61
C ASP A 53 5.43 19.69 20.68
N ALA A 54 5.80 18.79 19.76
CA ALA A 54 7.11 18.15 19.77
C ALA A 54 8.23 19.18 19.59
N LYS A 55 9.21 19.13 20.50
CA LYS A 55 10.41 19.99 20.48
C LYS A 55 11.66 19.13 20.54
N ASN A 56 12.75 19.68 20.02
CA ASN A 56 14.08 19.10 20.19
C ASN A 56 14.42 18.99 21.68
N LYS A 57 14.93 17.83 22.09
CA LYS A 57 15.38 17.51 23.46
C LYS A 57 16.86 17.06 23.39
N VAL A 58 17.21 15.95 24.07
CA VAL A 58 18.52 15.28 23.91
C VAL A 58 18.72 14.84 22.47
N GLY A 59 17.66 14.35 21.83
CA GLY A 59 17.55 14.08 20.40
C GLY A 59 16.59 15.06 19.71
N PRO A 60 16.59 15.11 18.38
CA PRO A 60 15.64 15.91 17.62
C PRO A 60 14.21 15.39 17.77
N GLN A 61 13.21 16.23 17.47
CA GLN A 61 11.82 15.78 17.34
C GLN A 61 11.66 14.78 16.17
N LEU A 62 10.65 13.90 16.22
CA LEU A 62 10.48 12.79 15.26
C LEU A 62 9.21 12.87 14.40
N ASN A 63 8.44 13.95 14.45
CA ASN A 63 7.39 14.21 13.46
C ASN A 63 8.04 14.38 12.08
N GLU A 64 7.32 13.98 11.02
CA GLU A 64 7.79 14.05 9.63
C GLU A 64 9.18 13.44 9.46
N VAL A 65 9.42 12.30 10.13
CA VAL A 65 10.70 11.61 10.02
C VAL A 65 10.80 10.83 8.73
N PHE A 66 9.70 10.26 8.23
CA PHE A 66 9.72 9.50 6.98
C PHE A 66 10.00 10.41 5.76
N GLY A 67 10.92 9.98 4.90
CA GLY A 67 11.38 10.75 3.73
C GLY A 67 12.33 11.91 4.05
N ARG A 68 12.54 12.25 5.33
CA ARG A 68 13.41 13.37 5.71
C ARG A 68 14.88 13.00 5.59
N LYS A 69 15.68 13.90 5.02
CA LYS A 69 17.15 13.80 5.03
C LYS A 69 17.69 13.67 6.46
N ALA A 70 18.64 12.77 6.68
CA ALA A 70 19.30 12.64 7.98
C ALA A 70 20.01 13.93 8.40
N GLY A 71 19.89 14.31 9.67
CA GLY A 71 20.55 15.51 10.20
C GLY A 71 19.95 16.86 9.76
N ALA A 72 18.69 16.89 9.29
CA ALA A 72 18.11 18.07 8.64
C ALA A 72 17.22 18.97 9.52
N ILE A 73 16.88 18.60 10.77
CA ILE A 73 16.04 19.48 11.61
C ILE A 73 16.84 20.71 12.05
N GLU A 74 16.33 21.88 11.71
CA GLU A 74 16.90 23.15 12.14
C GLU A 74 16.90 23.31 13.67
N GLY A 75 17.91 24.01 14.19
CA GLY A 75 18.03 24.27 15.62
C GLY A 75 18.42 23.06 16.49
N PHE A 76 18.72 21.90 15.90
CA PHE A 76 19.33 20.76 16.60
C PHE A 76 20.79 20.59 16.20
N ARG A 77 21.68 20.40 17.17
CA ARG A 77 23.09 20.09 16.90
C ARG A 77 23.27 18.59 16.73
N TYR A 78 23.45 18.14 15.49
CA TYR A 78 23.73 16.75 15.16
C TYR A 78 25.19 16.33 15.40
N SER A 79 25.48 15.04 15.29
CA SER A 79 26.83 14.49 15.18
C SER A 79 27.39 14.69 13.77
N ASP A 80 28.70 14.87 13.65
CA ASP A 80 29.39 14.99 12.36
C ASP A 80 29.13 13.78 11.47
N GLY A 81 29.08 12.57 12.07
CA GLY A 81 28.71 11.34 11.37
C GLY A 81 27.35 11.41 10.68
N LEU A 82 26.31 11.81 11.41
CA LEU A 82 24.97 11.91 10.86
C LEU A 82 24.83 13.01 9.81
N ILE A 83 25.51 14.15 9.98
CA ILE A 83 25.54 15.22 8.97
C ILE A 83 26.21 14.72 7.69
N ARG A 84 27.32 13.98 7.81
CA ARG A 84 28.02 13.39 6.67
C ARG A 84 27.14 12.40 5.93
N GLU A 85 26.51 11.44 6.62
CA GLU A 85 25.65 10.47 5.94
C GLU A 85 24.43 11.13 5.29
N GLY A 86 23.83 12.13 5.95
CA GLY A 86 22.78 12.94 5.32
C GLY A 86 23.28 13.59 4.02
N ASN A 87 24.48 14.18 4.00
CA ASN A 87 25.06 14.77 2.79
C ASN A 87 25.41 13.75 1.71
N ASN A 88 25.67 12.49 2.09
CA ASN A 88 25.87 11.37 1.17
C ASN A 88 24.54 10.79 0.64
N GLY A 89 23.40 11.36 1.03
CA GLY A 89 22.08 10.96 0.53
C GLY A 89 21.27 10.10 1.49
N LEU A 90 21.71 9.91 2.75
CA LEU A 90 20.91 9.18 3.74
C LEU A 90 19.57 9.91 3.99
N VAL A 91 18.50 9.24 3.63
CA VAL A 91 17.11 9.64 3.88
C VAL A 91 16.46 8.63 4.82
N TRP A 92 15.55 9.11 5.65
CA TRP A 92 14.82 8.26 6.59
C TRP A 92 13.61 7.62 5.90
N ASP A 93 13.87 6.62 5.06
CA ASP A 93 12.84 5.68 4.64
C ASP A 93 12.68 4.54 5.67
N TYR A 94 11.82 3.57 5.37
CA TYR A 94 11.54 2.46 6.27
C TYR A 94 12.79 1.61 6.54
N GLU A 95 13.53 1.24 5.49
CA GLU A 95 14.71 0.38 5.58
C GLU A 95 15.83 1.03 6.40
N HIS A 96 16.12 2.30 6.13
CA HIS A 96 17.15 3.03 6.86
C HIS A 96 16.75 3.29 8.31
N LEU A 97 15.47 3.56 8.59
CA LEU A 97 14.99 3.69 9.97
C LEU A 97 15.04 2.35 10.70
N ASP A 98 14.67 1.24 10.07
CA ASP A 98 14.78 -0.11 10.65
C ASP A 98 16.24 -0.44 10.99
N ALA A 99 17.14 -0.26 10.03
CA ALA A 99 18.57 -0.48 10.21
C ALA A 99 19.15 0.41 11.33
N TYR A 100 18.74 1.68 11.38
CA TYR A 100 19.19 2.61 12.41
C TYR A 100 18.65 2.25 13.79
N LEU A 101 17.39 1.80 13.89
CA LEU A 101 16.80 1.32 15.14
C LEU A 101 17.43 0.00 15.60
N ASN A 102 17.87 -0.88 14.69
CA ASN A 102 18.58 -2.11 15.05
C ASN A 102 19.98 -1.81 15.60
N ASN A 103 20.73 -0.92 14.96
CA ASN A 103 22.06 -0.52 15.42
C ASN A 103 22.49 0.86 14.88
N PRO A 104 22.28 1.94 15.66
CA PRO A 104 22.59 3.29 15.19
C PRO A 104 24.06 3.50 14.83
N LYS A 105 24.97 2.88 15.60
CA LYS A 105 26.42 3.03 15.42
C LYS A 105 26.96 2.26 14.22
N ALA A 106 26.25 1.21 13.78
CA ALA A 106 26.62 0.47 12.59
C ALA A 106 26.25 1.24 11.32
N LEU A 107 25.06 1.84 11.27
CA LEU A 107 24.64 2.63 10.11
C LEU A 107 25.36 3.98 10.05
N VAL A 108 25.54 4.64 11.20
CA VAL A 108 26.14 5.97 11.28
C VAL A 108 27.27 5.97 12.30
N SER A 109 28.50 5.88 11.79
CA SER A 109 29.70 6.02 12.62
C SER A 109 29.71 7.38 13.32
N ASP A 110 30.08 7.40 14.61
CA ASP A 110 30.09 8.58 15.49
C ASP A 110 28.73 9.26 15.70
N THR A 111 27.62 8.52 15.51
CA THR A 111 26.32 9.04 15.90
C THR A 111 26.25 9.37 17.40
N ARG A 112 25.63 10.51 17.71
CA ARG A 112 25.35 10.93 19.09
C ARG A 112 24.14 10.22 19.71
N MET A 113 23.39 9.46 18.92
CA MET A 113 22.31 8.61 19.44
C MET A 113 22.91 7.39 20.16
N ASN A 114 23.16 7.54 21.47
CA ASN A 114 23.70 6.45 22.30
C ASN A 114 22.62 5.43 22.68
N PHE A 115 22.05 4.78 21.68
CA PHE A 115 21.03 3.75 21.82
C PHE A 115 21.62 2.38 21.45
N ARG A 116 21.32 1.35 22.24
CA ARG A 116 21.84 -0.02 22.02
C ARG A 116 21.18 -0.72 20.82
N GLY A 117 20.05 -0.19 20.36
CA GLY A 117 19.22 -0.76 19.31
C GLY A 117 18.10 -1.64 19.84
N LEU A 118 17.08 -1.84 19.00
CA LEU A 118 15.99 -2.80 19.16
C LEU A 118 16.31 -4.04 18.32
N LYS A 119 16.62 -5.16 18.98
CA LYS A 119 17.07 -6.38 18.28
C LYS A 119 15.92 -7.20 17.71
N ASP A 120 14.79 -7.16 18.40
CA ASP A 120 13.57 -7.76 17.91
C ASP A 120 13.07 -6.97 16.71
N GLU A 121 12.82 -7.66 15.60
CA GLU A 121 12.36 -7.08 14.34
C GLU A 121 10.94 -6.55 14.45
N GLN A 122 10.06 -7.30 15.11
CA GLN A 122 8.68 -6.86 15.32
C GLN A 122 8.63 -5.61 16.20
N GLU A 123 9.45 -5.52 17.26
CA GLU A 123 9.52 -4.31 18.08
C GLU A 123 9.95 -3.08 17.25
N ARG A 124 10.81 -3.26 16.22
CA ARG A 124 11.18 -2.16 15.32
C ARG A 124 10.02 -1.77 14.43
N HIS A 125 9.39 -2.73 13.78
CA HIS A 125 8.27 -2.47 12.87
C HIS A 125 7.10 -1.79 13.59
N ASP A 126 6.80 -2.22 14.82
CA ASP A 126 5.76 -1.61 15.66
C ASP A 126 6.08 -0.15 15.97
N VAL A 127 7.32 0.17 16.37
CA VAL A 127 7.74 1.57 16.59
C VAL A 127 7.68 2.39 15.31
N LEU A 128 8.06 1.82 14.16
CA LEU A 128 7.98 2.51 12.88
C LEU A 128 6.51 2.78 12.49
N ALA A 129 5.61 1.83 12.72
CA ALA A 129 4.16 2.01 12.54
C ALA A 129 3.63 3.15 13.42
N TYR A 130 4.05 3.21 14.69
CA TYR A 130 3.71 4.32 15.59
C TYR A 130 4.27 5.67 15.11
N LEU A 131 5.55 5.75 14.74
CA LEU A 131 6.17 6.98 14.25
C LEU A 131 5.52 7.49 12.95
N ARG A 132 4.99 6.58 12.13
CA ARG A 132 4.29 6.90 10.88
C ARG A 132 3.07 7.79 11.12
N GLN A 133 2.39 7.63 12.26
CA GLN A 133 1.23 8.46 12.63
C GLN A 133 1.55 9.95 12.79
N PHE A 134 2.84 10.30 12.88
CA PHE A 134 3.34 11.66 13.02
C PHE A 134 4.07 12.16 11.77
N SER A 135 3.93 11.47 10.64
CA SER A 135 4.43 11.92 9.34
C SER A 135 3.26 12.06 8.36
N ALA A 136 3.42 12.87 7.30
CA ALA A 136 2.44 13.03 6.24
C ALA A 136 2.02 11.68 5.67
N SER A 137 0.78 11.61 5.17
CA SER A 137 0.13 10.34 4.82
C SER A 137 1.04 9.50 3.91
N PRO A 138 1.26 8.20 4.21
CA PRO A 138 2.09 7.29 3.41
C PRO A 138 1.78 7.25 1.92
N ARG A 139 0.52 7.52 1.55
CA ARG A 139 0.03 7.56 0.16
C ARG A 139 0.46 8.83 -0.59
N ASP A 140 0.99 9.84 0.12
CA ASP A 140 1.32 11.17 -0.39
C ASP A 140 2.83 11.42 -0.50
N ILE A 141 3.68 10.40 -0.32
CA ILE A 141 5.14 10.49 -0.50
C ILE A 141 5.53 9.61 -1.70
N PRO A 142 5.61 10.16 -2.92
CA PRO A 142 5.85 9.39 -4.15
C PRO A 142 7.14 8.55 -4.12
N GLU A 143 8.13 8.95 -3.32
CA GLU A 143 9.45 8.32 -3.23
C GLU A 143 9.63 7.42 -1.98
N ALA A 144 8.65 7.33 -1.07
CA ALA A 144 8.78 6.49 0.11
C ALA A 144 8.40 5.04 -0.17
N GLN A 145 9.25 4.09 0.24
CA GLN A 145 8.93 2.67 0.15
C GLN A 145 7.58 2.35 0.85
N PRO A 146 6.79 1.41 0.32
CA PRO A 146 5.55 0.94 0.94
C PRO A 146 5.81 0.46 2.36
N THR A 147 4.98 0.88 3.32
CA THR A 147 5.07 0.47 4.74
C THR A 147 3.96 -0.47 5.17
N ALA A 148 3.29 -1.03 4.19
CA ALA A 148 2.38 -2.13 4.34
C ALA A 148 2.76 -3.12 3.24
N ILE A 149 2.58 -4.40 3.53
CA ILE A 149 2.69 -5.41 2.48
C ILE A 149 1.51 -5.13 1.54
N PRO A 150 1.73 -4.78 0.26
CA PRO A 150 0.64 -4.75 -0.69
C PRO A 150 0.04 -6.15 -0.68
N LYS A 151 -1.27 -6.28 -0.41
CA LYS A 151 -1.92 -7.57 -0.62
C LYS A 151 -1.77 -7.89 -2.10
N GLU A 152 -0.88 -8.82 -2.45
CA GLU A 152 -0.93 -9.47 -3.75
C GLU A 152 -2.35 -10.04 -3.88
N ILE A 153 -3.00 -9.84 -5.01
CA ILE A 153 -4.33 -10.41 -5.18
C ILE A 153 -4.19 -11.93 -5.15
N GLU A 154 -4.61 -12.55 -4.05
CA GLU A 154 -4.92 -13.97 -4.05
C GLU A 154 -6.20 -14.16 -4.85
N LEU A 155 -6.04 -14.47 -6.14
CA LEU A 155 -7.13 -14.91 -7.00
C LEU A 155 -7.56 -16.30 -6.58
N SER A 156 -8.86 -16.58 -6.65
CA SER A 156 -9.35 -17.94 -6.43
C SER A 156 -8.82 -18.88 -7.51
N ASP A 157 -8.62 -20.16 -7.16
CA ASP A 157 -8.28 -21.21 -8.12
C ASP A 157 -9.26 -21.27 -9.30
N GLU A 158 -10.52 -20.87 -9.08
CA GLU A 158 -11.54 -20.77 -10.11
C GLU A 158 -11.21 -19.70 -11.17
N ILE A 159 -10.78 -18.51 -10.75
CA ILE A 159 -10.42 -17.42 -11.68
C ILE A 159 -9.15 -17.78 -12.46
N LEU A 160 -8.14 -18.35 -11.78
CA LEU A 160 -6.89 -18.76 -12.41
C LEU A 160 -7.07 -19.94 -13.38
N ALA A 161 -8.08 -20.78 -13.16
CA ALA A 161 -8.39 -21.91 -14.03
C ALA A 161 -9.21 -21.54 -15.27
N ILE A 162 -9.65 -20.28 -15.43
CA ILE A 162 -10.39 -19.86 -16.63
C ILE A 162 -9.46 -19.93 -17.85
N VAL A 163 -9.78 -20.84 -18.77
CA VAL A 163 -9.08 -20.94 -20.06
C VAL A 163 -9.65 -19.87 -21.00
N GLY A 164 -8.83 -18.87 -21.32
CA GLY A 164 -9.19 -17.79 -22.23
C GLY A 164 -9.33 -18.25 -23.69
N ASP A 165 -10.32 -17.68 -24.39
CA ASP A 165 -10.47 -17.80 -25.85
C ASP A 165 -9.60 -16.73 -26.54
N PRO A 166 -8.53 -17.11 -27.26
CA PRO A 166 -7.62 -16.14 -27.88
C PRO A 166 -8.25 -15.39 -29.05
N GLU A 167 -9.22 -15.97 -29.77
CA GLU A 167 -9.93 -15.25 -30.84
C GLU A 167 -10.86 -14.18 -30.24
N TYR A 168 -11.48 -14.47 -29.10
CA TYR A 168 -12.24 -13.47 -28.36
C TYR A 168 -11.32 -12.39 -27.76
N GLY A 169 -10.15 -12.79 -27.25
CA GLY A 169 -9.11 -11.87 -26.78
C GLY A 169 -8.63 -10.91 -27.87
N GLU A 170 -8.42 -11.41 -29.09
CA GLU A 170 -8.04 -10.58 -30.24
C GLU A 170 -9.08 -9.49 -30.50
N TYR A 171 -10.37 -9.85 -30.51
CA TYR A 171 -11.48 -8.91 -30.69
C TYR A 171 -11.47 -7.79 -29.63
N LEU A 172 -11.28 -8.16 -28.36
CA LEU A 172 -11.24 -7.22 -27.24
C LEU A 172 -9.97 -6.34 -27.23
N SER A 173 -8.88 -6.82 -27.82
CA SER A 173 -7.55 -6.18 -27.75
C SER A 173 -7.45 -4.83 -28.46
N SER A 174 -8.40 -4.51 -29.36
CA SER A 174 -8.40 -3.27 -30.16
C SER A 174 -8.26 -2.00 -29.30
N GLU A 175 -8.93 -1.97 -28.15
CA GLU A 175 -8.89 -0.85 -27.21
C GLU A 175 -7.57 -0.80 -26.42
N CYS A 176 -6.99 -1.96 -26.11
CA CYS A 176 -5.70 -2.07 -25.42
C CYS A 176 -4.56 -1.58 -26.30
N THR A 177 -4.61 -1.94 -27.59
CA THR A 177 -3.56 -1.65 -28.57
C THR A 177 -3.53 -0.20 -29.06
N THR A 178 -4.51 0.61 -28.64
CA THR A 178 -4.46 2.08 -28.81
C THR A 178 -3.35 2.71 -27.96
N CYS A 179 -2.97 2.06 -26.86
CA CYS A 179 -1.97 2.54 -25.91
C CYS A 179 -0.78 1.57 -25.81
N HIS A 180 -1.04 0.27 -25.71
CA HIS A 180 -0.02 -0.75 -25.55
C HIS A 180 0.44 -1.27 -26.92
N GLN A 181 1.74 -1.15 -27.19
CA GLN A 181 2.28 -1.48 -28.50
C GLN A 181 2.27 -3.01 -28.73
N ARG A 182 1.84 -3.43 -29.93
CA ARG A 182 1.72 -4.85 -30.30
C ARG A 182 3.07 -5.51 -30.61
N ASP A 183 4.07 -4.70 -30.92
CA ASP A 183 5.45 -5.11 -31.24
C ASP A 183 6.33 -5.24 -29.98
N GLY A 184 5.72 -5.23 -28.80
CA GLY A 184 6.43 -5.36 -27.53
C GLY A 184 7.18 -4.11 -27.09
N GLY A 185 7.06 -2.97 -27.80
CA GLY A 185 7.69 -1.72 -27.38
C GLY A 185 7.16 -1.19 -26.04
N ASP A 186 8.05 -0.57 -25.27
CA ASP A 186 7.81 -0.13 -23.89
C ASP A 186 8.12 1.36 -23.65
N GLU A 187 8.24 2.15 -24.72
CA GLU A 187 8.49 3.59 -24.63
C GLU A 187 7.27 4.34 -24.04
N GLY A 188 7.30 4.55 -22.72
CA GLY A 188 6.32 5.34 -21.96
C GLY A 188 5.06 4.59 -21.55
N ILE A 189 4.62 3.59 -22.32
CA ILE A 189 3.51 2.69 -21.97
C ILE A 189 4.06 1.25 -21.99
N PRO A 190 3.91 0.47 -20.90
CA PRO A 190 4.55 -0.84 -20.80
C PRO A 190 3.99 -1.84 -21.81
N SER A 191 4.85 -2.72 -22.30
CA SER A 191 4.43 -3.88 -23.09
C SER A 191 3.54 -4.81 -22.26
N ILE A 192 2.49 -5.31 -22.90
CA ILE A 192 1.57 -6.33 -22.35
C ILE A 192 1.60 -7.62 -23.15
N THR A 193 2.48 -7.69 -24.15
CA THR A 193 2.67 -8.87 -24.99
C THR A 193 3.62 -9.85 -24.30
N GLN A 194 3.46 -11.14 -24.54
CA GLN A 194 4.35 -12.20 -24.06
C GLN A 194 4.43 -12.33 -22.53
N TRP A 195 3.47 -11.75 -21.80
CA TRP A 195 3.33 -12.03 -20.37
C TRP A 195 2.83 -13.46 -20.18
N ALA A 196 3.24 -14.09 -19.08
CA ALA A 196 2.55 -15.31 -18.66
C ALA A 196 1.07 -14.98 -18.42
N THR A 197 0.18 -15.88 -18.83
CA THR A 197 -1.27 -15.69 -18.72
C THR A 197 -1.67 -15.34 -17.28
N GLU A 198 -1.08 -16.04 -16.29
CA GLU A 198 -1.33 -15.80 -14.87
C GLU A 198 -0.91 -14.39 -14.43
N ASP A 199 0.22 -13.88 -14.90
CA ASP A 199 0.71 -12.55 -14.56
C ASP A 199 -0.21 -11.45 -15.11
N PHE A 200 -0.68 -11.62 -16.36
CA PHE A 200 -1.63 -10.69 -16.98
C PHE A 200 -2.97 -10.70 -16.23
N VAL A 201 -3.52 -11.89 -15.94
CA VAL A 201 -4.77 -12.05 -15.20
C VAL A 201 -4.64 -11.38 -13.83
N THR A 202 -3.57 -11.68 -13.09
CA THR A 202 -3.29 -11.08 -11.77
C THR A 202 -3.21 -9.57 -11.83
N ALA A 203 -2.48 -9.01 -12.80
CA ALA A 203 -2.35 -7.56 -12.96
C ALA A 203 -3.68 -6.88 -13.30
N MET A 204 -4.49 -7.47 -14.17
CA MET A 204 -5.80 -6.92 -14.55
C MET A 204 -6.79 -6.95 -13.39
N HIS A 205 -6.82 -8.03 -12.61
CA HIS A 205 -7.60 -8.06 -11.38
C HIS A 205 -7.07 -7.07 -10.34
N ALA A 206 -5.75 -6.88 -10.23
CA ALA A 206 -5.16 -5.85 -9.36
C ALA A 206 -5.61 -4.43 -9.71
N TYR A 207 -5.79 -4.13 -11.00
CA TYR A 207 -6.37 -2.88 -11.45
C TYR A 207 -7.89 -2.82 -11.24
N LYS A 208 -8.63 -3.92 -11.48
CA LYS A 208 -10.09 -4.01 -11.31
C LYS A 208 -10.49 -3.79 -9.85
N GLU A 209 -9.76 -4.38 -8.91
CA GLU A 209 -9.94 -4.21 -7.46
C GLU A 209 -9.26 -2.96 -6.90
N LYS A 210 -8.63 -2.15 -7.77
CA LYS A 210 -7.95 -0.89 -7.43
C LYS A 210 -6.76 -1.00 -6.47
N ILE A 211 -6.29 -2.22 -6.22
CA ILE A 211 -5.07 -2.50 -5.45
C ILE A 211 -3.85 -1.88 -6.15
N ARG A 212 -3.79 -1.93 -7.48
CA ARG A 212 -2.77 -1.23 -8.26
C ARG A 212 -3.25 0.18 -8.64
N PRO A 213 -2.58 1.27 -8.22
CA PRO A 213 -3.03 2.63 -8.49
C PRO A 213 -2.65 3.08 -9.90
N HIS A 214 -3.60 3.10 -10.82
CA HIS A 214 -3.45 3.74 -12.13
C HIS A 214 -4.82 4.08 -12.75
N PRO A 215 -5.26 5.35 -12.76
CA PRO A 215 -6.64 5.72 -13.12
C PRO A 215 -7.13 5.18 -14.47
N VAL A 216 -6.27 5.18 -15.50
CA VAL A 216 -6.63 4.66 -16.83
C VAL A 216 -6.84 3.14 -16.80
N MET A 217 -5.86 2.37 -16.30
CA MET A 217 -5.98 0.92 -16.23
C MET A 217 -7.07 0.43 -15.26
N GLN A 218 -7.36 1.18 -14.20
CA GLN A 218 -8.53 0.89 -13.34
C GLN A 218 -9.85 1.05 -14.09
N MET A 219 -9.96 2.07 -14.94
CA MET A 219 -11.12 2.27 -15.81
C MET A 219 -11.22 1.18 -16.88
N MET A 220 -10.09 0.76 -17.46
CA MET A 220 -10.04 -0.30 -18.46
C MET A 220 -10.32 -1.69 -17.87
N ALA A 221 -9.77 -2.02 -16.70
CA ALA A 221 -9.98 -3.29 -16.04
C ALA A 221 -11.37 -3.40 -15.40
N GLY A 222 -11.89 -2.29 -14.86
CA GLY A 222 -13.21 -2.25 -14.22
C GLY A 222 -14.40 -2.52 -15.15
N ARG A 223 -14.21 -2.46 -16.48
CA ARG A 223 -15.24 -2.80 -17.48
C ARG A 223 -15.20 -4.25 -17.96
N LEU A 224 -14.18 -5.03 -17.57
CA LEU A 224 -13.96 -6.39 -18.08
C LEU A 224 -14.53 -7.44 -17.13
N THR A 225 -15.11 -8.51 -17.66
CA THR A 225 -15.41 -9.74 -16.90
C THR A 225 -14.15 -10.58 -16.71
N ASP A 226 -14.24 -11.61 -15.87
CA ASP A 226 -13.10 -12.47 -15.57
C ASP A 226 -12.74 -13.34 -16.80
N GLU A 227 -13.76 -13.74 -17.59
CA GLU A 227 -13.58 -14.41 -18.87
C GLU A 227 -12.95 -13.50 -19.93
N GLU A 228 -13.31 -12.21 -19.95
CA GLU A 228 -12.70 -11.23 -20.87
C GLU A 228 -11.24 -10.96 -20.52
N ILE A 229 -10.91 -10.92 -19.22
CA ILE A 229 -9.53 -10.82 -18.74
C ILE A 229 -8.73 -12.07 -19.16
N ALA A 230 -9.28 -13.28 -18.97
CA ALA A 230 -8.64 -14.52 -19.37
C ALA A 230 -8.45 -14.61 -20.89
N ALA A 231 -9.44 -14.19 -21.69
CA ALA A 231 -9.37 -14.15 -23.15
C ALA A 231 -8.27 -13.19 -23.66
N LEU A 232 -8.21 -11.98 -23.11
CA LEU A 232 -7.15 -11.01 -23.39
C LEU A 232 -5.77 -11.55 -23.01
N ALA A 233 -5.66 -12.21 -21.84
CA ALA A 233 -4.42 -12.82 -21.39
C ALA A 233 -3.93 -13.91 -22.36
N ALA A 234 -4.83 -14.81 -22.78
CA ALA A 234 -4.52 -15.87 -23.73
C ALA A 234 -4.06 -15.32 -25.10
N TYR A 235 -4.72 -14.26 -25.59
CA TYR A 235 -4.34 -13.59 -26.83
C TYR A 235 -2.96 -12.94 -26.74
N PHE A 236 -2.72 -12.09 -25.72
CA PHE A 236 -1.46 -11.35 -25.60
C PHE A 236 -0.26 -12.24 -25.28
N ALA A 237 -0.47 -13.35 -24.57
CA ALA A 237 0.55 -14.37 -24.35
C ALA A 237 0.97 -15.08 -25.64
N ALA A 238 0.07 -15.16 -26.64
CA ALA A 238 0.29 -15.83 -27.92
C ALA A 238 0.86 -14.91 -29.02
N LEU A 239 1.03 -13.60 -28.76
CA LEU A 239 1.66 -12.68 -29.71
C LEU A 239 3.18 -12.86 -29.69
N GLU A 240 3.72 -13.44 -30.77
CA GLU A 240 5.15 -13.48 -31.07
C GLU A 240 5.58 -12.23 -31.85
N ASP A 241 6.87 -11.86 -31.77
CA ASP A 241 7.50 -10.75 -32.52
C ASP A 241 7.47 -10.94 -34.05
#